data_AF-A0A960JMH1-F1
#
_entry.id   AF-A0A960JMH1-F1
#
_cell.length_a   1.000
_cell.length_b   1.000
_cell.length_c   1.000
_cell.angle_alpha   90.00
_cell.angle_beta   90.00
_cell.angle_gamma   90.00
#
_symmetry.space_group_name_H-M   'P 1'
#
loop_
_entity.id
_entity.type
_entity.pdbx_description
1 polymer ?
#
loop_
_entity_poly.entity_id
_entity_poly.type
_entity_poly.pdbx_seq_one_letter_code
_entity_poly.pdbx_strand_id
1 'polypeptide(L)'
;ATTTTEAPATTEAPTTSETPTTEAPATTEAPEGQGAPAVPAGEMTALVRRVTADTVVVDRVEVFTGEAALTAFKEDTGRELEGGEFYVRDTEATEEELPLASDAVFKVIKLSTCCDPASVDKATFETFLDGSNEDLFDPAPPFRLQASSGNIAEITQIYVA
;
A
#
# COMPACT_ATOMS: atom_id res chain seq x y z
N ALA A 1 92.49 10.98 -13.24
CA ALA A 1 92.15 12.28 -12.64
C ALA A 1 91.19 11.99 -11.49
N THR A 2 91.71 11.87 -10.26
CA THR A 2 91.79 12.94 -9.24
C THR A 2 90.42 13.38 -8.73
N THR A 3 90.14 12.91 -7.52
CA THR A 3 89.12 13.32 -6.56
C THR A 3 89.18 14.82 -6.25
N THR A 4 88.02 15.43 -5.95
CA THR A 4 87.94 16.66 -5.14
C THR A 4 86.64 16.65 -4.30
N THR A 5 86.87 16.96 -3.03
CA THR A 5 86.05 17.06 -1.82
C THR A 5 85.15 18.29 -1.78
N GLU A 6 83.99 18.23 -1.10
CA GLU A 6 83.46 19.18 -0.07
C GLU A 6 82.32 18.45 0.69
N ALA A 7 82.52 18.01 1.93
CA ALA A 7 82.20 18.66 3.22
C ALA A 7 80.71 18.53 3.68
N PRO A 8 80.43 18.16 4.95
CA PRO A 8 79.10 17.77 5.42
C PRO A 8 78.31 18.92 6.08
N ALA A 9 76.98 18.84 6.06
CA ALA A 9 76.14 19.59 7.00
C ALA A 9 74.84 18.83 7.34
N THR A 10 74.78 18.43 8.61
CA THR A 10 73.66 18.18 9.53
C THR A 10 72.52 19.22 9.34
N THR A 11 71.23 19.06 9.61
CA THR A 11 70.39 18.48 10.68
C THR A 11 68.94 18.68 10.15
N GLU A 12 67.92 17.85 10.40
CA GLU A 12 66.98 17.91 11.53
C GLU A 12 65.94 16.79 11.35
N ALA A 13 65.49 16.23 12.47
CA ALA A 13 64.48 15.19 12.56
C ALA A 13 63.08 15.81 12.80
N PRO A 14 62.05 15.02 13.15
CA PRO A 14 61.01 14.52 12.24
C PRO A 14 59.64 15.14 12.53
N THR A 15 58.77 15.34 11.53
CA THR A 15 57.32 15.59 11.69
C THR A 15 56.74 15.75 10.27
N THR A 16 55.55 15.29 9.87
CA THR A 16 54.36 14.84 10.58
C THR A 16 53.65 13.82 9.68
N SER A 17 53.16 12.75 10.28
CA SER A 17 52.26 11.79 9.65
C SER A 17 50.90 12.45 9.41
N GLU A 18 50.56 12.77 8.17
CA GLU A 18 49.18 13.05 7.77
C GLU A 18 48.54 11.75 7.29
N THR A 19 48.07 10.94 8.25
CA THR A 19 47.06 9.93 7.95
C THR A 19 45.76 10.64 7.62
N PRO A 20 45.05 10.31 6.53
CA PRO A 20 43.75 10.90 6.27
C PRO A 20 42.80 10.57 7.43
N THR A 21 42.22 11.62 8.01
CA THR A 21 41.01 11.50 8.84
C THR A 21 39.89 11.03 7.92
N THR A 22 39.75 9.71 7.78
CA THR A 22 38.50 9.13 7.31
C THR A 22 37.50 9.35 8.42
N GLU A 23 36.60 10.31 8.21
CA GLU A 23 35.39 10.45 9.01
C GLU A 23 34.74 9.07 9.15
N ALA A 24 34.54 8.65 10.40
CA ALA A 24 33.71 7.49 10.68
C ALA A 24 32.37 7.70 9.96
N PRO A 25 31.83 6.68 9.25
CA PRO A 25 30.49 6.79 8.73
C PRO A 25 29.57 7.15 9.90
N ALA A 26 28.75 8.18 9.68
CA ALA A 26 27.69 8.59 10.57
C ALA A 26 27.01 7.36 11.14
N THR A 27 26.69 7.42 12.43
CA THR A 27 25.75 6.54 13.10
C THR A 27 24.52 6.43 12.19
N THR A 28 24.47 5.37 11.39
CA THR A 28 23.23 4.96 10.75
C THR A 28 22.35 4.59 11.91
N GLU A 29 21.42 5.48 12.24
CA GLU A 29 20.26 5.14 13.04
C GLU A 29 19.73 3.83 12.45
N ALA A 30 19.80 2.77 13.26
CA ALA A 30 19.10 1.55 12.92
C ALA A 30 17.66 1.95 12.56
N PRO A 31 17.03 1.37 11.53
CA PRO A 31 15.63 1.66 11.28
C PRO A 31 14.86 1.28 12.55
N GLU A 32 14.47 2.29 13.31
CA GLU A 32 13.55 2.14 14.41
C GLU A 32 12.24 1.65 13.80
N GLY A 33 11.87 0.43 14.15
CA GLY A 33 10.65 -0.19 13.69
C GLY A 33 10.80 -0.82 12.32
N GLN A 34 10.87 -2.15 12.31
CA GLN A 34 10.11 -2.93 11.33
C GLN A 34 8.63 -2.62 11.54
N GLY A 35 8.22 -1.41 11.13
CA GLY A 35 6.83 -1.01 11.07
C GLY A 35 6.17 -1.77 9.92
N ALA A 36 4.91 -2.14 10.11
CA ALA A 36 4.05 -2.69 9.07
C ALA A 36 4.23 -1.95 7.74
N PRO A 37 4.06 -2.62 6.58
CA PRO A 37 4.15 -1.97 5.28
C PRO A 37 3.24 -0.74 5.27
N ALA A 38 3.85 0.45 5.20
CA ALA A 38 3.12 1.70 5.20
C ALA A 38 2.41 1.86 3.85
N VAL A 39 1.10 2.07 3.88
CA VAL A 39 0.31 2.25 2.66
C VAL A 39 0.62 3.62 2.06
N PRO A 40 1.00 3.72 0.76
CA PRO A 40 1.16 5.02 0.12
C PRO A 40 -0.15 5.81 0.23
N ALA A 41 -0.05 7.08 0.60
CA ALA A 41 -1.23 7.94 0.71
C ALA A 41 -1.96 8.01 -0.63
N GLY A 42 -3.28 7.85 -0.59
CA GLY A 42 -4.09 7.83 -1.82
C GLY A 42 -5.35 7.00 -1.69
N GLU A 43 -6.03 6.88 -2.82
CA GLU A 43 -7.22 6.04 -2.99
C GLU A 43 -6.82 4.77 -3.73
N MET A 44 -7.37 3.63 -3.31
CA MET A 44 -7.28 2.36 -4.05
C MET A 44 -8.63 1.67 -4.06
N THR A 45 -8.81 0.76 -5.01
CA THR A 45 -9.99 -0.10 -5.09
C THR A 45 -9.59 -1.53 -4.81
N ALA A 46 -10.32 -2.19 -3.91
CA ALA A 46 -10.04 -3.56 -3.52
C ALA A 46 -11.30 -4.30 -3.08
N LEU A 47 -11.30 -5.62 -3.19
CA LEU A 47 -12.20 -6.49 -2.45
C LEU A 47 -11.69 -6.61 -1.02
N VAL A 48 -12.52 -6.29 -0.04
CA VAL A 48 -12.14 -6.48 1.36
C VAL A 48 -12.50 -7.90 1.77
N ARG A 49 -11.50 -8.66 2.21
CA ARG A 49 -11.66 -10.07 2.60
C ARG A 49 -11.93 -10.21 4.08
N ARG A 50 -11.21 -9.44 4.90
CA ARG A 50 -11.33 -9.49 6.37
C ARG A 50 -10.83 -8.20 7.00
N VAL A 51 -11.40 -7.83 8.13
CA VAL A 51 -10.90 -6.76 9.01
C VAL A 51 -10.50 -7.36 10.36
N THR A 52 -9.41 -6.88 10.93
CA THR A 52 -8.93 -7.21 12.29
C THR A 52 -8.78 -5.94 13.12
N ALA A 53 -8.30 -6.05 14.37
CA ALA A 53 -8.06 -4.92 15.29
C ALA A 53 -7.32 -3.75 14.63
N ASP A 54 -6.25 -4.06 13.91
CA ASP A 54 -5.24 -3.13 13.43
C ASP A 54 -4.88 -3.36 11.95
N THR A 55 -5.50 -4.33 11.29
CA THR A 55 -5.24 -4.64 9.87
C THR A 55 -6.51 -4.90 9.06
N VAL A 56 -6.40 -4.77 7.75
CA VAL A 56 -7.40 -5.18 6.76
C VAL A 56 -6.73 -6.03 5.69
N VAL A 57 -7.32 -7.18 5.39
CA VAL A 57 -6.90 -8.06 4.29
C VAL A 57 -7.72 -7.72 3.07
N VAL A 58 -7.03 -7.38 1.98
CA VAL A 58 -7.64 -6.89 0.75
C VAL A 58 -7.08 -7.63 -0.45
N ASP A 59 -7.83 -7.58 -1.53
CA ASP A 59 -7.46 -8.10 -2.85
C ASP A 59 -7.67 -6.96 -3.86
N ARG A 60 -6.59 -6.45 -4.46
CA ARG A 60 -6.62 -5.23 -5.27
C ARG A 60 -7.30 -5.51 -6.60
N VAL A 61 -8.27 -4.66 -6.94
CA VAL A 61 -9.05 -4.82 -8.17
C VAL A 61 -9.15 -3.52 -8.94
N GLU A 62 -9.25 -3.67 -10.25
CA GLU A 62 -9.67 -2.61 -11.15
C GLU A 62 -11.15 -2.76 -11.47
N VAL A 63 -11.88 -1.65 -11.42
CA VAL A 63 -13.30 -1.61 -11.80
C VAL A 63 -13.42 -0.88 -13.12
N PHE A 64 -13.82 -1.60 -14.15
CA PHE A 64 -14.10 -1.07 -15.47
C PHE A 64 -15.61 -0.91 -15.65
N THR A 65 -16.02 0.09 -16.43
CA THR A 65 -17.42 0.32 -16.81
C THR A 65 -17.55 0.55 -18.32
N GLY A 66 -18.75 0.33 -18.88
CA GLY A 66 -19.05 0.59 -20.28
C GLY A 66 -18.13 -0.16 -21.26
N GLU A 67 -17.65 0.52 -22.31
CA GLU A 67 -16.80 -0.10 -23.34
C GLU A 67 -15.47 -0.63 -22.78
N ALA A 68 -14.93 0.01 -21.73
CA ALA A 68 -13.72 -0.46 -21.07
C ALA A 68 -13.97 -1.79 -20.34
N ALA A 69 -15.15 -2.00 -19.76
CA ALA A 69 -15.53 -3.27 -19.15
C ALA A 69 -15.63 -4.39 -20.19
N LEU A 70 -16.26 -4.11 -21.34
CA LEU A 70 -16.37 -5.08 -22.43
C LEU A 70 -14.99 -5.48 -22.96
N THR A 71 -14.11 -4.49 -23.14
CA THR A 71 -12.73 -4.70 -23.61
C THR A 71 -11.95 -5.53 -22.60
N ALA A 72 -11.94 -5.11 -21.34
CA ALA A 72 -11.20 -5.79 -20.29
C ALA A 72 -11.67 -7.25 -20.09
N PHE A 73 -12.98 -7.48 -20.07
CA PHE A 73 -13.54 -8.83 -19.96
C PHE A 73 -13.16 -9.72 -21.15
N LYS A 74 -13.15 -9.16 -22.37
CA LYS A 74 -12.79 -9.89 -23.58
C LYS A 74 -11.31 -10.24 -23.63
N GLU A 75 -10.45 -9.32 -23.19
CA GLU A 75 -9.01 -9.57 -23.03
C GLU A 75 -8.75 -10.74 -22.07
N ASP A 76 -9.47 -10.78 -20.95
CA ASP A 76 -9.20 -11.75 -19.87
C ASP A 76 -9.82 -13.13 -20.15
N THR A 77 -11.01 -13.15 -20.77
CA THR A 77 -11.80 -14.39 -20.91
C THR A 77 -11.89 -14.91 -22.35
N GLY A 78 -11.56 -14.09 -23.34
CA GLY A 78 -11.80 -14.38 -24.77
C GLY A 78 -13.29 -14.40 -25.17
N ARG A 79 -14.20 -14.03 -24.27
CA ARG A 79 -15.66 -14.02 -24.49
C ARG A 79 -16.20 -12.61 -24.51
N GLU A 80 -17.43 -12.45 -24.98
CA GLU A 80 -18.14 -11.16 -24.90
C GLU A 80 -18.91 -11.10 -23.58
N LEU A 81 -18.86 -9.93 -22.92
CA LEU A 81 -19.61 -9.69 -21.70
C LEU A 81 -21.08 -9.45 -22.07
N GLU A 82 -21.94 -10.41 -21.75
CA GLU A 82 -23.38 -10.28 -22.00
C GLU A 82 -24.05 -9.53 -20.85
N GLY A 83 -24.57 -8.34 -21.13
CA GLY A 83 -25.45 -7.59 -20.22
C GLY A 83 -24.80 -7.00 -18.96
N GLY A 84 -23.46 -7.03 -18.84
CA GLY A 84 -22.75 -6.38 -17.74
C GLY A 84 -22.35 -4.94 -18.08
N GLU A 85 -22.74 -3.98 -17.23
CA GLU A 85 -22.31 -2.57 -17.33
C GLU A 85 -20.93 -2.34 -16.71
N PHE A 86 -20.42 -3.32 -15.96
CA PHE A 86 -19.13 -3.27 -15.28
C PHE A 86 -18.38 -4.60 -15.31
N TYR A 87 -17.07 -4.52 -15.13
CA TYR A 87 -16.17 -5.67 -14.97
C TYR A 87 -15.17 -5.37 -13.86
N VAL A 88 -15.10 -6.26 -12.87
CA VAL A 88 -14.08 -6.20 -11.81
C VAL A 88 -12.96 -7.16 -12.21
N ARG A 89 -11.80 -6.60 -12.52
CA ARG A 89 -10.58 -7.34 -12.84
C ARG A 89 -9.75 -7.47 -11.58
N ASP A 90 -9.48 -8.70 -11.19
CA ASP A 90 -8.43 -8.99 -10.22
C ASP A 90 -7.07 -8.65 -10.86
N THR A 91 -6.42 -7.62 -10.34
CA THR A 91 -5.13 -7.15 -10.86
C THR A 91 -3.95 -7.86 -10.24
N GLU A 92 -4.13 -8.41 -9.04
CA GLU A 92 -3.09 -9.03 -8.25
C GLU A 92 -3.68 -10.20 -7.48
N ALA A 93 -3.42 -11.42 -7.94
CA ALA A 93 -3.94 -12.65 -7.33
C ALA A 93 -3.41 -12.96 -5.91
N THR A 94 -2.87 -11.95 -5.20
CA THR A 94 -2.28 -12.08 -3.87
C THR A 94 -3.00 -11.15 -2.92
N GLU A 95 -3.58 -11.72 -1.87
CA GLU A 95 -4.14 -10.93 -0.78
C GLU A 95 -3.04 -10.11 -0.09
N GLU A 96 -3.33 -8.84 0.17
CA GLU A 96 -2.46 -7.90 0.85
C GLU A 96 -3.02 -7.58 2.24
N GLU A 97 -2.18 -7.63 3.27
CA GLU A 97 -2.53 -7.19 4.61
C GLU A 97 -2.04 -5.75 4.82
N LEU A 98 -2.99 -4.83 5.01
CA LEU A 98 -2.73 -3.40 5.15
C LEU A 98 -3.00 -2.94 6.58
N PRO A 99 -2.19 -2.03 7.14
CA PRO A 99 -2.46 -1.44 8.44
C PRO A 99 -3.72 -0.57 8.41
N LEU A 100 -4.52 -0.67 9.46
CA LEU A 100 -5.81 -0.01 9.62
C LEU A 100 -5.73 1.01 10.76
N ALA A 101 -6.21 2.23 10.50
CA ALA A 101 -6.27 3.25 11.52
C ALA A 101 -7.25 2.86 12.64
N SER A 102 -6.92 3.17 13.89
CA SER A 102 -7.78 2.86 15.04
C SER A 102 -9.13 3.57 14.99
N ASP A 103 -9.20 4.70 14.29
CA ASP A 103 -10.38 5.52 14.03
C ASP A 103 -10.91 5.36 12.60
N ALA A 104 -10.56 4.26 11.93
CA ALA A 104 -11.01 4.00 10.58
C ALA A 104 -12.55 4.02 10.46
N VAL A 105 -13.03 4.64 9.37
CA VAL A 105 -14.45 4.77 9.08
C VAL A 105 -14.86 3.72 8.05
N PHE A 106 -15.91 2.97 8.35
CA PHE A 106 -16.50 1.98 7.44
C PHE A 106 -17.83 2.50 6.91
N LYS A 107 -18.02 2.49 5.59
CA LYS A 107 -19.26 2.92 4.95
C LYS A 107 -19.77 1.83 4.02
N VAL A 108 -21.03 1.44 4.21
CA VAL A 108 -21.71 0.41 3.43
C VAL A 108 -23.03 0.92 2.89
N ILE A 109 -23.41 0.45 1.72
CA ILE A 109 -24.69 0.74 1.07
C ILE A 109 -25.69 -0.32 1.50
N LYS A 110 -26.78 0.12 2.11
CA LYS A 110 -27.90 -0.76 2.49
C LYS A 110 -28.96 -0.71 1.40
N LEU A 111 -29.61 -1.85 1.12
CA LEU A 111 -30.77 -1.89 0.22
C LEU A 111 -31.87 -0.91 0.66
N SER A 112 -32.06 -0.72 1.97
CA SER A 112 -33.04 0.19 2.53
C SER A 112 -32.77 1.67 2.29
N THR A 113 -31.52 2.06 2.04
CA THR A 113 -31.13 3.47 1.84
C THR A 113 -30.85 3.83 0.37
N CYS A 114 -30.96 2.85 -0.54
CA CYS A 114 -30.77 3.01 -1.99
C CYS A 114 -29.61 3.95 -2.37
N CYS A 115 -28.44 3.33 -2.54
CA CYS A 115 -27.25 3.84 -3.23
C CYS A 115 -26.30 4.77 -2.45
N ASP A 116 -26.73 5.36 -1.33
CA ASP A 116 -25.83 6.16 -0.49
C ASP A 116 -25.12 5.31 0.58
N PRO A 117 -23.76 5.33 0.65
CA PRO A 117 -23.02 4.66 1.70
C PRO A 117 -23.28 5.30 3.08
N ALA A 118 -23.65 4.49 4.06
CA ALA A 118 -23.85 4.91 5.44
C ALA A 118 -22.73 4.38 6.32
N SER A 119 -22.27 5.21 7.27
CA SER A 119 -21.29 4.80 8.26
C SER A 119 -21.84 3.70 9.17
N VAL A 120 -21.01 2.69 9.40
CA VAL A 120 -21.28 1.59 10.32
C VAL A 120 -20.11 1.42 11.27
N ASP A 121 -20.37 0.86 12.45
CA ASP A 121 -19.29 0.41 13.32
C ASP A 121 -18.59 -0.82 12.72
N LYS A 122 -17.38 -1.09 13.22
CA LYS A 122 -16.55 -2.17 12.73
C LYS A 122 -17.19 -3.56 12.88
N ALA A 123 -17.88 -3.85 13.99
CA ALA A 123 -18.50 -5.16 14.19
C ALA A 123 -19.64 -5.38 13.17
N THR A 124 -20.40 -4.32 12.89
CA THR A 124 -21.38 -4.33 11.80
C THR A 124 -20.70 -4.54 10.43
N PHE A 125 -19.54 -3.94 10.19
CA PHE A 125 -18.77 -4.14 8.95
C PHE A 125 -18.20 -5.57 8.82
N GLU A 126 -17.70 -6.17 9.91
CA GLU A 126 -17.24 -7.57 9.91
C GLU A 126 -18.39 -8.52 9.58
N THR A 127 -19.57 -8.30 10.19
CA THR A 127 -20.80 -9.06 9.88
C THR A 127 -21.23 -8.87 8.42
N PHE A 128 -21.00 -7.69 7.86
CA PHE A 128 -21.25 -7.40 6.44
C PHE A 128 -20.36 -8.28 5.54
N LEU A 129 -19.07 -8.41 5.85
CA LEU A 129 -18.12 -9.19 5.04
C LEU A 129 -18.41 -10.69 5.06
N ASP A 130 -18.93 -11.21 6.17
CA ASP A 130 -19.27 -12.64 6.31
C ASP A 130 -20.55 -13.05 5.54
N GLY A 131 -21.17 -12.13 4.80
CA GLY A 131 -22.38 -12.39 4.01
C GLY A 131 -23.62 -12.74 4.84
N SER A 132 -23.56 -12.55 6.16
CA SER A 132 -24.62 -12.93 7.10
C SER A 132 -25.76 -11.89 7.20
N ASN A 133 -25.80 -10.93 6.27
CA ASN A 133 -26.70 -9.79 6.31
C ASN A 133 -27.62 -9.81 5.08
N GLU A 134 -28.91 -10.08 5.30
CA GLU A 134 -29.92 -10.27 4.24
C GLU A 134 -30.22 -8.98 3.43
N ASP A 135 -29.73 -7.83 3.91
CA ASP A 135 -29.94 -6.51 3.30
C ASP A 135 -28.86 -6.11 2.26
N LEU A 136 -28.09 -7.08 1.74
CA LEU A 136 -26.89 -6.82 0.92
C LEU A 136 -26.98 -7.28 -0.54
N PHE A 137 -26.23 -6.58 -1.39
CA PHE A 137 -25.90 -6.99 -2.76
C PHE A 137 -24.79 -8.05 -2.72
N ASP A 138 -25.14 -9.32 -2.96
CA ASP A 138 -24.21 -10.43 -3.24
C ASP A 138 -23.92 -10.45 -4.76
N PRO A 139 -22.67 -10.57 -5.25
CA PRO A 139 -21.40 -10.79 -4.53
C PRO A 139 -20.76 -9.54 -3.94
N ALA A 140 -19.95 -9.76 -2.90
CA ALA A 140 -19.21 -8.76 -2.13
C ALA A 140 -18.61 -7.66 -3.03
N PRO A 141 -19.22 -6.46 -3.06
CA PRO A 141 -18.86 -5.44 -4.02
C PRO A 141 -17.46 -4.86 -3.70
N PRO A 142 -16.79 -4.27 -4.70
CA PRO A 142 -15.52 -3.61 -4.48
C PRO A 142 -15.67 -2.42 -3.51
N PHE A 143 -14.61 -2.15 -2.78
CA PHE A 143 -14.50 -1.04 -1.85
C PHE A 143 -13.44 -0.06 -2.33
N ARG A 144 -13.71 1.20 -2.06
CA ARG A 144 -12.73 2.27 -2.11
C ARG A 144 -12.06 2.36 -0.75
N LEU A 145 -10.74 2.25 -0.71
CA LEU A 145 -9.94 2.40 0.48
C LEU A 145 -9.13 3.70 0.39
N GLN A 146 -9.23 4.53 1.42
CA GLN A 146 -8.45 5.75 1.53
C GLN A 146 -7.35 5.58 2.56
N ALA A 147 -6.10 5.69 2.10
CA ALA A 147 -4.93 5.63 2.94
C ALA A 147 -4.48 7.03 3.39
N SER A 148 -4.22 7.19 4.67
CA SER A 148 -3.69 8.40 5.29
C SER A 148 -2.61 8.04 6.31
N SER A 149 -1.48 8.74 6.27
CA SER A 149 -0.37 8.53 7.21
C SER A 149 0.07 7.07 7.33
N GLY A 150 0.12 6.36 6.19
CA GLY A 150 0.53 4.96 6.15
C GLY A 150 -0.52 3.94 6.56
N ASN A 151 -1.74 4.36 6.91
CA ASN A 151 -2.83 3.49 7.38
C ASN A 151 -4.10 3.67 6.54
N ILE A 152 -4.92 2.62 6.43
CA ILE A 152 -6.27 2.74 5.88
C ILE A 152 -7.16 3.49 6.88
N ALA A 153 -7.65 4.66 6.49
CA ALA A 153 -8.48 5.54 7.32
C ALA A 153 -9.97 5.47 6.96
N GLU A 154 -10.31 5.10 5.72
CA GLU A 154 -11.69 4.95 5.30
C GLU A 154 -11.84 3.77 4.34
N ILE A 155 -12.91 2.99 4.53
CA ILE A 155 -13.33 1.90 3.64
C ILE A 155 -14.79 2.17 3.24
N THR A 156 -15.03 2.43 1.96
CA THR A 156 -16.34 2.81 1.44
C THR A 156 -16.77 1.87 0.32
N GLN A 157 -17.92 1.24 0.50
CA GLN A 157 -18.51 0.36 -0.51
C GLN A 157 -18.81 1.13 -1.79
N ILE A 158 -18.41 0.57 -2.94
CA ILE A 158 -18.71 1.14 -4.24
C ILE A 158 -20.03 0.54 -4.72
N TYR A 159 -21.00 1.41 -5.04
CA TYR A 159 -22.17 0.99 -5.79
C TYR A 159 -21.78 0.84 -7.25
N VAL A 160 -21.95 -0.36 -7.80
CA VAL A 160 -21.79 -0.61 -9.22
C VAL A 160 -23.18 -0.97 -9.74
N ALA A 161 -23.85 0.02 -10.35
CA ALA A 161 -25.08 -0.16 -11.09
C ALA A 161 -24.76 -0.44 -12.56
#